data_AF-X5YUP8-F1
#
_entry.id   AF-X5YUP8-F1
#
_cell.length_a   1.000
_cell.length_b   1.000
_cell.length_c   1.000
_cell.angle_alpha   90.00
_cell.angle_beta   90.00
_cell.angle_gamma   90.00
#
_symmetry.space_group_name_H-M   'P 1'
#
loop_
_entity.id
_entity.type
_entity.pdbx_description
1 polymer ?
#
loop_
_entity_poly.entity_id
_entity_poly.type
_entity_poly.pdbx_seq_one_letter_code
_entity_poly.pdbx_strand_id
1 'polypeptide(L)'
;MSGFRFASLVLAVSSIVALPSLAAAQSSDYVYCSNGIVCMMAPCPSGNALDLTTGNVVKGVELNTTELPPLDRSAPDLSDKLYAGKLVVRGSIQHRGQPNDPPMLVVTKIERSSKKSERKRCAAR
;
A
#
# COMPACT_ATOMS: atom_id res chain seq x y z
N MET A 1 -34.17 -40.38 -48.71
CA MET A 1 -32.74 -40.77 -48.73
C MET A 1 -31.93 -39.47 -48.66
N SER A 2 -31.45 -39.13 -47.47
CA SER A 2 -30.02 -39.19 -47.06
C SER A 2 -29.19 -38.02 -47.58
N GLY A 3 -28.56 -37.27 -46.67
CA GLY A 3 -27.45 -36.39 -47.00
C GLY A 3 -27.29 -35.14 -46.15
N PHE A 4 -26.99 -35.29 -44.85
CA PHE A 4 -26.41 -34.22 -44.03
C PHE A 4 -25.12 -33.68 -44.69
N ARG A 5 -25.02 -32.37 -44.90
CA ARG A 5 -23.75 -31.67 -45.15
C ARG A 5 -23.72 -30.38 -44.32
N PHE A 6 -23.18 -30.53 -43.12
CA PHE A 6 -22.70 -29.44 -42.26
C PHE A 6 -21.72 -28.56 -43.05
N ALA A 7 -21.91 -27.24 -43.03
CA ALA A 7 -20.94 -26.30 -43.56
C ALA A 7 -20.70 -25.15 -42.56
N SER A 8 -19.64 -25.35 -41.79
CA SER A 8 -18.69 -24.35 -41.29
C SER A 8 -19.16 -23.34 -40.24
N LEU A 9 -19.04 -23.77 -38.98
CA LEU A 9 -18.69 -22.94 -37.84
C LEU A 9 -17.44 -22.09 -38.13
N VAL A 10 -17.56 -20.76 -38.05
CA VAL A 10 -16.41 -19.88 -37.80
C VAL A 10 -16.62 -19.27 -36.42
N LEU A 11 -16.12 -19.98 -35.40
CA LEU A 11 -15.93 -19.42 -34.07
C LEU A 11 -14.82 -18.37 -34.17
N ALA A 12 -15.20 -17.10 -34.20
CA ALA A 12 -14.28 -15.99 -33.98
C ALA A 12 -13.83 -16.05 -32.51
N VAL A 13 -12.68 -16.68 -32.27
CA VAL A 13 -12.02 -16.65 -30.96
C VAL A 13 -11.41 -15.26 -30.82
N SER A 14 -12.19 -14.32 -30.28
CA SER A 14 -11.67 -13.04 -29.80
C SER A 14 -10.84 -13.30 -28.55
N SER A 15 -9.53 -13.48 -28.74
CA SER A 15 -8.55 -13.51 -27.66
C SER A 15 -8.49 -12.12 -27.02
N ILE A 16 -9.32 -11.89 -26.01
CA ILE A 16 -9.20 -10.74 -25.10
C ILE A 16 -7.98 -11.05 -24.23
N VAL A 17 -6.82 -10.56 -24.63
CA VAL A 17 -5.66 -10.49 -23.74
C VAL A 17 -6.07 -9.55 -22.60
N ALA A 18 -6.46 -10.13 -21.47
CA ALA A 18 -6.59 -9.41 -20.22
C ALA A 18 -5.18 -8.96 -19.83
N LEU A 19 -4.80 -7.75 -20.22
CA LEU A 19 -3.64 -7.10 -19.62
C LEU A 19 -3.92 -7.01 -18.12
N PRO A 20 -3.03 -7.54 -17.24
CA PRO A 20 -3.13 -7.24 -15.84
C PRO A 20 -3.00 -5.74 -15.71
N SER A 21 -4.07 -5.07 -15.29
CA SER A 21 -4.01 -3.68 -14.90
C SER A 21 -3.01 -3.59 -13.76
N LEU A 22 -1.79 -3.13 -14.06
CA LEU A 22 -0.92 -2.52 -13.08
C LEU A 22 -1.69 -1.31 -12.57
N ALA A 23 -2.54 -1.53 -11.57
CA ALA A 23 -3.19 -0.48 -10.85
C ALA A 23 -2.05 0.33 -10.22
N ALA A 24 -1.72 1.46 -10.83
CA ALA A 24 -0.89 2.47 -10.20
C ALA A 24 -1.50 2.70 -8.83
N ALA A 25 -0.81 2.27 -7.78
CA ALA A 25 -1.32 2.34 -6.43
C ALA A 25 -1.65 3.81 -6.15
N GLN A 26 -2.94 4.12 -6.10
CA GLN A 26 -3.39 5.50 -6.00
C GLN A 26 -2.82 6.08 -4.70
N SER A 27 -2.14 7.22 -4.84
CA SER A 27 -1.54 7.86 -3.68
C SER A 27 -2.64 8.37 -2.75
N SER A 28 -2.57 8.01 -1.48
CA SER A 28 -3.51 8.43 -0.43
C SER A 28 -2.73 9.01 0.75
N ASP A 29 -3.47 9.62 1.68
CA ASP A 29 -2.95 10.10 2.94
C ASP A 29 -3.07 9.00 4.00
N TYR A 30 -1.97 8.72 4.68
CA TYR A 30 -1.85 7.68 5.68
C TYR A 30 -1.33 8.22 7.00
N VAL A 31 -1.72 7.56 8.09
CA VAL A 31 -1.00 7.62 9.36
C VAL A 31 -0.35 6.26 9.57
N TYR A 32 0.97 6.23 9.60
CA TYR A 32 1.72 5.04 9.95
C TYR A 32 1.78 4.90 11.46
N CYS A 33 1.62 3.69 11.99
CA CYS A 33 1.52 3.44 13.41
C CYS A 33 2.23 2.16 13.79
N SER A 34 3.08 2.20 14.81
CA SER A 34 3.73 1.00 15.32
C SER A 34 2.71 -0.05 15.75
N ASN A 35 2.98 -1.32 15.45
CA ASN A 35 2.21 -2.46 15.94
C ASN A 35 2.88 -3.16 17.14
N GLY A 36 3.94 -2.57 17.71
CA GLY A 36 4.68 -3.12 18.85
C GLY A 36 5.75 -4.16 18.49
N ILE A 37 5.91 -4.52 17.21
CA ILE A 37 6.98 -5.43 16.77
C ILE A 37 8.28 -4.64 16.62
N VAL A 38 9.34 -5.10 17.27
CA VAL A 38 10.69 -4.54 17.11
C VAL A 38 11.31 -5.13 15.84
N CYS A 39 11.77 -4.27 14.93
CA CYS A 39 12.48 -4.76 13.76
C CYS A 39 13.95 -5.07 14.08
N MET A 40 14.36 -6.30 13.80
CA MET A 40 15.76 -6.76 13.94
C MET A 40 16.46 -6.82 12.57
N MET A 41 15.75 -7.29 11.54
CA MET A 41 16.23 -7.39 10.16
C MET A 41 15.06 -7.11 9.21
N ALA A 42 15.36 -6.51 8.05
CA ALA A 42 14.37 -6.24 7.02
C ALA A 42 13.93 -7.54 6.30
N PRO A 43 12.70 -7.62 5.78
CA PRO A 43 11.65 -6.59 5.81
C PRO A 43 11.05 -6.37 7.21
N CYS A 44 10.70 -5.11 7.52
CA CYS A 44 10.22 -4.68 8.84
C CYS A 44 8.71 -4.38 8.83
N PRO A 45 7.80 -5.36 8.91
CA PRO A 45 6.35 -5.11 9.02
C PRO A 45 5.96 -4.68 10.45
N SER A 46 6.69 -3.72 11.02
CA SER A 46 6.61 -3.25 12.41
C SER A 46 5.54 -2.16 12.62
N GLY A 47 4.69 -1.93 11.63
CA GLY A 47 3.60 -0.99 11.75
C GLY A 47 2.38 -1.36 10.93
N ASN A 48 1.37 -0.52 11.07
CA ASN A 48 0.12 -0.55 10.35
C ASN A 48 -0.05 0.81 9.66
N ALA A 49 -0.68 0.84 8.49
CA ALA A 49 -1.01 2.08 7.79
C ALA A 49 -2.53 2.32 7.86
N LEU A 50 -2.94 3.39 8.54
CA LEU A 50 -4.31 3.89 8.51
C LEU A 50 -4.48 4.79 7.30
N ASP A 51 -5.26 4.36 6.31
CA ASP A 51 -5.67 5.19 5.19
C ASP A 51 -6.74 6.19 5.67
N LEU A 52 -6.47 7.47 5.53
CA LEU A 52 -7.38 8.54 5.94
C LEU A 52 -8.52 8.75 4.93
N THR A 53 -8.34 8.35 3.69
CA THR A 53 -9.37 8.46 2.64
C THR A 53 -10.43 7.39 2.84
N THR A 54 -10.02 6.12 3.02
CA THR A 54 -10.95 5.01 3.16
C THR A 54 -11.28 4.67 4.61
N GLY A 55 -10.44 5.10 5.57
CA GLY A 55 -10.55 4.73 6.98
C GLY A 55 -10.09 3.31 7.30
N ASN A 56 -9.57 2.58 6.32
CA ASN A 56 -9.08 1.21 6.46
C ASN A 56 -7.69 1.17 7.10
N VAL A 57 -7.39 0.08 7.80
CA VAL A 57 -6.07 -0.16 8.39
C VAL A 57 -5.42 -1.34 7.68
N VAL A 58 -4.31 -1.09 7.01
CA VAL A 58 -3.46 -2.13 6.44
C VAL A 58 -2.48 -2.57 7.51
N LYS A 59 -2.51 -3.86 7.89
CA LYS A 59 -1.66 -4.39 8.95
C LYS A 59 -0.32 -4.89 8.40
N GLY A 60 0.72 -4.88 9.25
CA GLY A 60 2.01 -5.50 8.93
C GLY A 60 2.70 -4.83 7.73
N VAL A 61 2.71 -3.51 7.73
CA VAL A 61 3.25 -2.67 6.66
C VAL A 61 4.70 -2.32 6.96
N GLU A 62 5.57 -2.50 5.97
CA GLU A 62 6.93 -1.95 5.98
C GLU A 62 6.91 -0.50 5.52
N LEU A 63 7.60 0.39 6.23
CA LEU A 63 7.67 1.79 5.90
C LEU A 63 8.87 2.08 4.99
N ASN A 64 8.61 2.70 3.84
CA ASN A 64 9.65 3.14 2.92
C ASN A 64 9.64 4.66 2.78
N THR A 65 10.63 5.33 3.38
CA THR A 65 10.88 6.77 3.25
C THR A 65 11.90 7.12 2.16
N THR A 66 12.37 6.08 1.44
CA THR A 66 12.70 6.06 0.00
C THR A 66 12.68 7.38 -0.76
N GLU A 67 11.45 7.81 -0.96
CA GLU A 67 11.05 8.79 -1.95
C GLU A 67 10.70 10.14 -1.32
N LEU A 68 10.92 10.29 -0.01
CA LEU A 68 10.79 11.58 0.65
C LEU A 68 11.88 12.55 0.16
N PRO A 69 11.55 13.85 0.05
CA PRO A 69 12.54 14.89 -0.18
C PRO A 69 13.69 14.79 0.85
N PRO A 70 14.95 15.03 0.45
CA PRO A 70 16.11 14.89 1.35
C PRO A 70 15.99 15.70 2.65
N LEU A 71 15.36 16.88 2.58
CA LEU A 71 15.13 17.75 3.73
C LEU A 71 14.21 17.09 4.76
N ASP A 72 13.10 16.50 4.30
CA ASP A 72 12.13 15.82 5.17
C ASP A 72 12.70 14.52 5.72
N ARG A 73 13.37 13.73 4.87
CA ARG A 73 14.01 12.47 5.26
C ARG A 73 15.07 12.67 6.36
N SER A 74 15.80 13.77 6.30
CA SER A 74 16.88 14.07 7.26
C SER A 74 16.37 14.76 8.52
N ALA A 75 15.05 14.99 8.65
CA ALA A 75 14.49 15.61 9.83
C ALA A 75 14.74 14.75 11.08
N PRO A 76 15.17 15.36 12.20
CA PRO A 76 15.35 14.64 13.44
C PRO A 76 14.01 14.06 13.92
N ASP A 77 14.09 12.86 14.49
CA ASP A 77 12.96 12.11 15.03
C ASP A 77 11.89 11.76 13.99
N LEU A 78 12.20 11.83 12.67
CA LEU A 78 11.23 11.46 11.63
C LEU A 78 10.68 10.06 11.88
N SER A 79 11.57 9.09 12.09
CA SER A 79 11.20 7.70 12.37
C SER A 79 10.27 7.63 13.58
N ASP A 80 10.67 8.20 14.71
CA ASP A 80 9.87 8.17 15.94
C ASP A 80 8.51 8.83 15.78
N LYS A 81 8.44 9.94 15.04
CA LYS A 81 7.17 10.63 14.73
C LYS A 81 6.28 9.78 13.82
N LEU A 82 6.86 9.07 12.85
CA LEU A 82 6.12 8.13 12.00
C LEU A 82 5.62 6.95 12.82
N TYR A 83 6.46 6.26 13.58
CA TYR A 83 6.05 5.11 14.40
C TYR A 83 5.04 5.47 15.49
N ALA A 84 5.12 6.68 16.05
CA ALA A 84 4.14 7.19 17.02
C ALA A 84 2.82 7.68 16.38
N GLY A 85 2.66 7.55 15.07
CA GLY A 85 1.50 8.04 14.33
C GLY A 85 1.26 9.52 14.52
N LYS A 86 2.34 10.31 14.63
CA LYS A 86 2.28 11.77 14.84
C LYS A 86 2.20 12.54 13.52
N LEU A 87 2.51 11.92 12.39
CA LEU A 87 2.49 12.56 11.07
C LEU A 87 1.44 11.93 10.17
N VAL A 88 0.86 12.76 9.31
CA VAL A 88 0.14 12.32 8.11
C VAL A 88 1.12 12.37 6.95
N VAL A 89 1.25 11.24 6.27
CA VAL A 89 2.12 11.09 5.13
C VAL A 89 1.32 10.75 3.89
N ARG A 90 1.73 11.29 2.75
CA ARG A 90 1.19 10.92 1.47
C ARG A 90 2.09 9.88 0.81
N GLY A 91 1.48 8.85 0.26
CA GLY A 91 2.20 7.71 -0.28
C GLY A 91 1.29 6.70 -0.93
N SER A 92 1.81 5.52 -1.23
CA SER A 92 1.03 4.40 -1.80
C SER A 92 1.45 3.08 -1.18
N ILE A 93 0.49 2.15 -1.05
CA ILE A 93 0.77 0.78 -0.62
C ILE A 93 1.18 -0.02 -1.86
N GLN A 94 2.38 -0.59 -1.81
CA GLN A 94 2.93 -1.46 -2.84
C GLN A 94 3.11 -2.86 -2.29
N HIS A 95 2.75 -3.88 -3.08
CA HIS A 95 3.02 -5.28 -2.76
C HIS A 95 4.25 -5.70 -3.56
N ARG A 96 5.28 -6.18 -2.88
CA ARG A 96 6.46 -6.74 -3.55
C ARG A 96 6.09 -8.10 -4.15
N GLY A 97 6.75 -8.46 -5.25
CA GLY A 97 6.27 -9.47 -6.22
C GLY A 97 6.08 -10.91 -5.72
N GLN A 98 6.29 -11.23 -4.45
CA GLN A 98 5.97 -12.54 -3.87
C GLN A 98 4.68 -12.48 -3.04
N PRO A 99 3.81 -13.51 -3.09
CA PRO A 99 2.52 -13.51 -2.40
C PRO A 99 2.57 -13.31 -0.88
N ASN A 100 3.72 -13.61 -0.26
CA ASN A 100 3.92 -13.55 1.20
C ASN A 100 4.75 -12.35 1.64
N ASP A 101 5.18 -11.49 0.71
CA ASP A 101 5.93 -10.29 1.07
C ASP A 101 4.99 -9.32 1.82
N PRO A 102 5.45 -8.71 2.92
CA PRO A 102 4.65 -7.70 3.59
C PRO A 102 4.39 -6.51 2.67
N PRO A 103 3.20 -5.90 2.73
CA PRO A 103 2.92 -4.66 2.01
C PRO A 103 3.87 -3.55 2.47
N MET A 104 4.22 -2.68 1.53
CA MET A 104 5.13 -1.56 1.76
C MET A 104 4.41 -0.24 1.55
N LEU A 105 4.44 0.65 2.55
CA LEU A 105 4.00 2.03 2.38
C LEU A 105 5.17 2.86 1.86
N VAL A 106 5.13 3.21 0.59
CA VAL A 106 6.10 4.13 -0.03
C VAL A 106 5.63 5.54 0.20
N VAL A 107 6.37 6.27 1.04
CA VAL A 107 6.07 7.64 1.43
C VAL A 107 6.79 8.60 0.50
N THR A 108 6.01 9.49 -0.13
CA THR A 108 6.52 10.49 -1.07
C THR A 108 6.48 11.90 -0.51
N LYS A 109 5.63 12.17 0.50
CA LYS A 109 5.53 13.50 1.12
C LYS A 109 5.03 13.44 2.56
N ILE A 110 5.48 14.38 3.40
CA ILE A 110 4.88 14.65 4.71
C ILE A 110 3.86 15.78 4.52
N GLU A 111 2.58 15.51 4.82
CA GLU A 111 1.52 16.51 4.60
C GLU A 111 1.36 17.43 5.81
N ARG A 112 1.25 16.84 7.01
CA ARG A 112 1.02 17.59 8.26
C ARG A 112 1.23 16.73 9.49
N SER A 113 1.12 17.35 10.67
CA SER A 113 0.89 16.61 11.91
C SER A 113 -0.49 15.95 11.91
N SER A 114 -0.54 14.73 12.46
CA SER A 114 -1.78 13.99 12.71
C SER A 114 -2.61 14.64 13.81
N LYS A 115 -3.93 14.48 13.70
CA LYS A 115 -4.87 14.86 14.75
C LYS A 115 -4.89 13.78 15.84
N LYS A 116 -5.26 14.18 17.06
CA LYS A 116 -5.45 13.24 18.18
C LYS A 116 -6.47 12.14 17.85
N SER A 117 -7.52 12.46 17.09
CA SER A 117 -8.52 11.49 16.62
C SER A 117 -7.96 10.47 15.64
N GLU A 118 -7.10 10.89 14.71
CA GLU A 118 -6.43 10.03 13.74
C GLU A 118 -5.49 9.05 14.46
N ARG A 119 -4.64 9.56 15.36
CA ARG A 119 -3.74 8.72 16.16
C ARG A 119 -4.46 7.76 17.11
N LYS A 120 -5.61 8.14 17.67
CA LYS A 120 -6.42 7.23 18.51
C LYS A 120 -6.88 5.99 17.74
N ARG A 121 -7.14 6.10 16.43
CA ARG A 121 -7.53 4.96 15.59
C ARG A 121 -6.40 3.94 15.42
N CYS A 122 -5.17 4.33 15.69
CA CYS A 122 -4.03 3.42 15.71
C CYS A 122 -3.85 2.66 17.02
N ALA A 123 -4.22 3.24 18.17
CA ALA A 123 -4.07 2.57 19.46
C ALA A 123 -5.14 1.49 19.73
N ALA A 124 -6.19 1.45 18.90
CA ALA A 124 -7.39 0.67 19.17
C ALA A 124 -7.41 -0.73 18.52
N ARG A 125 -6.35 -1.18 17.84
CA ARG A 125 -6.39 -2.38 16.99
C ARG A 125 -5.08 -3.13 16.83
#